data_AF-A0A6N0HT88-F1
#
_entry.id   AF-A0A6N0HT88-F1
#
_cell.length_a   1.000
_cell.length_b   1.000
_cell.length_c   1.000
_cell.angle_alpha   90.00
_cell.angle_beta   90.00
_cell.angle_gamma   90.00
#
_symmetry.space_group_name_H-M   'P 1'
#
loop_
_entity.id
_entity.type
_entity.pdbx_description
1 polymer ?
#
loop_
_entity_poly.entity_id
_entity_poly.type
_entity_poly.pdbx_seq_one_letter_code
_entity_poly.pdbx_strand_id
1 'polypeptide(L)'
;MSESVKFKFPGTQIDVEWDSRLCIHMGECGQAEGELFEGGREPWCKPDLVDLDNVVDVIERCPSGALTYETKDGSTTETVADENTLLVSYNGPYFLKGDLDIEGAGDDMPGVRYRAALCRCGKSKNKPFCDNQHENISFHDFGAVGEQGTALEITSGKLSVKALPNGPLLIDGNLSILSSSGRSAWSGTNAALCRCGASKNKPFCDGSHKTVNFDSSN
;
A
#
# COMPACT_ATOMS: atom_id res chain seq x y z
N MET A 1 -22.94 -2.72 14.54
CA MET A 1 -21.53 -2.60 14.07
C MET A 1 -21.55 -1.54 13.00
N SER A 2 -20.83 -0.43 13.19
CA SER A 2 -21.01 0.79 12.39
C SER A 2 -20.83 0.52 10.90
N GLU A 3 -21.79 0.97 10.09
CA GLU A 3 -21.76 0.94 8.62
C GLU A 3 -20.66 1.85 8.01
N SER A 4 -19.98 2.65 8.84
CA SER A 4 -18.92 3.54 8.39
C SER A 4 -17.64 2.78 8.10
N VAL A 5 -17.16 2.90 6.87
CA VAL A 5 -15.86 2.38 6.42
C VAL A 5 -14.71 3.39 6.62
N LYS A 6 -15.04 4.66 6.86
CA LYS A 6 -14.09 5.74 7.14
C LYS A 6 -14.39 6.38 8.49
N PHE A 7 -13.35 6.77 9.22
CA PHE A 7 -13.44 7.34 10.56
C PHE A 7 -12.61 8.62 10.61
N LYS A 8 -13.22 9.72 11.04
CA LYS A 8 -12.55 11.01 11.20
C LYS A 8 -12.31 11.30 12.68
N PHE A 9 -11.10 11.74 13.00
CA PHE A 9 -10.65 12.15 14.33
C PHE A 9 -10.28 13.64 14.26
N PRO A 10 -11.22 14.53 14.61
CA PRO A 10 -10.95 15.95 14.54
C PRO A 10 -9.92 16.39 15.57
N GLY A 11 -9.04 17.30 15.16
CA GLY A 11 -8.13 18.02 16.04
C GLY A 11 -8.21 19.53 15.80
N THR A 12 -7.57 20.29 16.69
CA THR A 12 -7.53 21.75 16.65
C THR A 12 -6.67 22.25 15.49
N GLN A 13 -5.54 21.59 15.22
CA GLN A 13 -4.62 21.96 14.12
C GLN A 13 -4.73 21.04 12.90
N ILE A 14 -5.13 19.79 13.10
CA ILE A 14 -5.08 18.73 12.10
C ILE A 14 -6.20 17.72 12.35
N ASP A 15 -6.91 17.35 11.30
CA ASP A 15 -7.81 16.21 11.33
C ASP A 15 -7.06 14.97 10.86
N VAL A 16 -7.28 13.84 11.53
CA VAL A 16 -6.82 12.52 11.07
C VAL A 16 -8.00 11.74 10.53
N GLU A 17 -7.81 11.01 9.43
CA GLU A 17 -8.80 10.11 8.87
C GLU A 17 -8.23 8.69 8.76
N TRP A 18 -9.08 7.70 9.03
CA TRP A 18 -8.78 6.29 8.90
C TRP A 18 -9.77 5.60 7.97
N ASP A 19 -9.28 5.04 6.88
CA ASP A 19 -10.03 4.20 5.95
C ASP A 19 -9.82 2.70 6.26
N SER A 20 -10.83 2.09 6.86
CA SER A 20 -10.80 0.67 7.23
C SER A 20 -10.72 -0.28 6.03
N ARG A 21 -11.08 0.16 4.81
CA ARG A 21 -10.99 -0.67 3.60
C ARG A 21 -9.54 -0.97 3.21
N LEU A 22 -8.63 -0.07 3.54
CA LEU A 22 -7.21 -0.12 3.19
C LEU A 22 -6.33 -0.59 4.36
N CYS A 23 -6.87 -0.60 5.59
CA CYS A 23 -6.10 -0.95 6.76
C CYS A 23 -5.81 -2.45 6.82
N ILE A 24 -4.53 -2.81 6.82
CA ILE A 24 -4.07 -4.19 6.99
C ILE A 24 -3.47 -4.45 8.38
N HIS A 25 -3.69 -3.53 9.33
CA HIS A 25 -3.21 -3.65 10.71
C HIS A 25 -1.71 -3.93 10.86
N MET A 26 -0.87 -3.31 10.02
CA MET A 26 0.60 -3.43 10.09
C MET A 26 1.16 -3.01 11.46
N GLY A 27 0.47 -2.10 12.15
CA GLY A 27 0.81 -1.73 13.53
C GLY A 27 1.70 -0.50 13.67
N GLU A 28 2.20 0.10 12.59
CA GLU A 28 3.03 1.32 12.63
C GLU A 28 2.43 2.42 13.51
N CYS A 29 1.13 2.71 13.35
CA CYS A 29 0.45 3.74 14.13
C CYS A 29 0.27 3.37 15.61
N GLY A 30 0.02 2.09 15.92
CA GLY A 30 -0.19 1.63 17.30
C GLY A 30 1.10 1.32 18.06
N GLN A 31 2.22 1.19 17.35
CA GLN A 31 3.57 1.00 17.90
C GLN A 31 4.33 2.33 18.03
N ALA A 32 3.82 3.41 17.42
CA ALA A 32 4.41 4.73 17.53
C ALA A 32 4.44 5.21 18.98
N GLU A 33 5.53 5.88 19.37
CA GLU A 33 5.64 6.48 20.69
C GLU A 33 4.66 7.65 20.85
N GLY A 34 4.18 7.87 22.08
CA GLY A 34 3.28 8.96 22.43
C GLY A 34 1.81 8.57 22.50
N GLU A 35 0.95 9.57 22.66
CA GLU A 35 -0.48 9.39 22.98
C GLU A 35 -1.40 9.60 21.77
N LEU A 36 -0.86 9.65 20.55
CA LEU A 36 -1.67 9.86 19.34
C LEU A 36 -2.66 8.71 19.12
N PHE A 37 -2.18 7.47 19.18
CA PHE A 37 -2.98 6.25 19.03
C PHE A 37 -2.86 5.36 20.26
N GLU A 38 -3.96 5.10 20.96
CA GLU A 38 -3.98 4.20 22.12
C GLU A 38 -5.07 3.14 21.98
N GLY A 39 -4.66 1.87 21.99
CA GLY A 39 -5.57 0.74 21.97
C GLY A 39 -6.47 0.71 23.21
N GLY A 40 -7.79 0.56 23.00
CA GLY A 40 -8.78 0.54 24.08
C GLY A 40 -9.29 1.91 24.52
N ARG A 41 -8.76 3.01 23.98
CA ARG A 41 -9.28 4.38 24.19
C ARG A 41 -10.38 4.71 23.17
N GLU A 42 -11.34 5.55 23.55
CA GLU A 42 -12.38 6.07 22.66
C GLU A 42 -12.42 7.62 22.68
N PRO A 43 -12.19 8.30 21.54
CA PRO A 43 -11.60 7.74 20.32
C PRO A 43 -10.15 7.27 20.56
N TRP A 44 -9.74 6.23 19.85
CA TRP A 44 -8.39 5.66 19.98
C TRP A 44 -7.33 6.62 19.43
N CYS A 45 -7.67 7.38 18.38
CA CYS A 45 -6.85 8.47 17.83
C CYS A 45 -7.26 9.83 18.42
N LYS A 46 -6.29 10.59 18.95
CA LYS A 46 -6.48 11.96 19.47
C LYS A 46 -5.35 12.88 18.99
N PRO A 47 -5.56 13.64 17.89
CA PRO A 47 -4.52 14.48 17.31
C PRO A 47 -3.99 15.57 18.25
N ASP A 48 -4.85 16.10 19.13
CA ASP A 48 -4.49 17.20 20.05
C ASP A 48 -3.60 16.81 21.23
N LEU A 49 -3.26 15.53 21.39
CA LEU A 49 -2.37 15.06 22.47
C LEU A 49 -0.88 15.06 22.10
N VAL A 50 -0.56 15.33 20.84
CA VAL A 50 0.82 15.41 20.35
C VAL A 50 0.97 16.65 19.46
N ASP A 51 2.20 17.04 19.17
CA ASP A 51 2.44 18.13 18.22
C ASP A 51 2.14 17.72 16.78
N LEU A 52 1.96 18.72 15.91
CA LEU A 52 1.61 18.56 14.50
C LEU A 52 2.59 17.67 13.74
N ASP A 53 3.90 17.86 13.96
CA ASP A 53 4.95 17.13 13.26
C ASP A 53 4.90 15.64 13.62
N ASN A 54 4.65 15.32 14.89
CA ASN A 54 4.45 13.94 15.33
C ASN A 54 3.18 13.31 14.74
N VAL A 55 2.09 14.06 14.59
CA VAL A 55 0.91 13.55 13.86
C VAL A 55 1.29 13.19 12.43
N VAL A 56 1.90 14.12 11.69
CA VAL A 56 2.27 13.93 10.29
C VAL A 56 3.18 12.71 10.13
N ASP A 57 4.26 12.64 10.90
CA ASP A 57 5.23 11.54 10.84
C ASP A 57 4.59 10.17 11.10
N VAL A 58 3.77 10.03 12.15
CA VAL A 58 3.10 8.76 12.45
C VAL A 58 2.09 8.37 11.37
N ILE A 59 1.33 9.33 10.85
CA ILE A 59 0.36 9.07 9.79
C ILE A 59 1.05 8.66 8.50
N GLU A 60 2.15 9.31 8.12
CA GLU A 60 2.96 9.03 6.91
C GLU A 60 3.73 7.70 6.95
N ARG A 61 3.83 7.05 8.11
CA ARG A 61 4.37 5.68 8.23
C ARG A 61 3.39 4.58 7.84
N CYS A 62 2.08 4.82 7.83
CA CYS A 62 1.05 3.84 7.39
C CYS A 62 1.25 3.34 5.94
N PRO A 63 1.78 2.12 5.71
CA PRO A 63 2.26 1.74 4.38
C PRO A 63 1.13 1.44 3.38
N SER A 64 -0.12 1.31 3.84
CA SER A 64 -1.27 1.03 2.98
C SER A 64 -2.04 2.27 2.54
N GLY A 65 -1.69 3.46 3.04
CA GLY A 65 -2.41 4.71 2.76
C GLY A 65 -3.77 4.78 3.48
N ALA A 66 -3.99 3.91 4.47
CA ALA A 66 -5.23 3.85 5.23
C ALA A 66 -5.40 5.01 6.22
N LEU A 67 -4.29 5.66 6.61
CA LEU A 67 -4.32 6.84 7.45
C LEU A 67 -3.91 8.05 6.62
N THR A 68 -4.70 9.11 6.72
CA THR A 68 -4.46 10.40 6.07
C THR A 68 -4.75 11.53 7.04
N TYR A 69 -4.40 12.75 6.67
CA TYR A 69 -4.67 13.92 7.48
C TYR A 69 -4.98 15.15 6.62
N GLU A 70 -5.58 16.15 7.26
CA GLU A 70 -5.82 17.47 6.70
C GLU A 70 -5.51 18.54 7.74
N THR A 71 -4.51 19.39 7.49
CA THR A 71 -4.19 20.54 8.36
C THR A 71 -5.21 21.66 8.17
N LYS A 72 -5.68 22.27 9.26
CA LYS A 72 -6.73 23.31 9.22
C LYS A 72 -6.33 24.57 8.49
N ASP A 73 -5.04 24.89 8.48
CA ASP A 73 -4.47 26.05 7.82
C ASP A 73 -3.91 25.74 6.42
N GLY A 74 -3.98 24.48 5.98
CA GLY A 74 -3.39 24.02 4.72
C GLY A 74 -1.87 24.09 4.66
N SER A 75 -1.19 24.21 5.81
CA SER A 75 0.27 24.37 5.87
C SER A 75 1.05 23.12 5.44
N THR A 76 0.47 21.94 5.63
CA THR A 76 1.16 20.66 5.40
C THR A 76 0.28 19.69 4.62
N THR A 77 0.86 19.06 3.60
CA THR A 77 0.27 17.95 2.83
C THR A 77 1.30 16.84 2.68
N GLU A 78 0.83 15.59 2.66
CA GLU A 78 1.69 14.47 2.29
C GLU A 78 2.24 14.72 0.88
N THR A 79 3.52 14.44 0.69
CA THR A 79 4.23 14.64 -0.57
C THR A 79 4.58 13.31 -1.21
N VAL A 80 4.62 13.29 -2.54
CA VAL A 80 5.03 12.09 -3.28
C VAL A 80 6.49 11.77 -2.99
N ALA A 81 6.82 10.49 -2.93
CA ALA A 81 8.19 10.06 -2.68
C ALA A 81 9.13 10.42 -3.85
N ASP A 82 10.40 10.65 -3.53
CA ASP A 82 11.45 10.94 -4.53
C ASP A 82 11.69 9.75 -5.48
N GLU A 83 11.28 8.54 -5.10
CA GLU A 83 11.36 7.34 -5.91
C GLU A 83 10.09 6.51 -5.79
N ASN A 84 9.64 6.01 -6.93
CA ASN A 84 8.63 4.96 -7.00
C ASN A 84 9.25 3.62 -6.62
N THR A 85 8.81 3.06 -5.50
CA THR A 85 9.28 1.76 -5.01
C THR A 85 8.15 0.77 -4.86
N LEU A 86 8.47 -0.51 -5.09
CA LEU A 86 7.62 -1.65 -4.72
C LEU A 86 8.42 -2.60 -3.84
N LEU A 87 8.01 -2.77 -2.59
CA LEU A 87 8.55 -3.80 -1.71
C LEU A 87 7.75 -5.10 -1.87
N VAL A 88 8.45 -6.18 -2.21
CA VAL A 88 7.90 -7.54 -2.19
C VAL A 88 8.03 -8.10 -0.78
N SER A 89 7.01 -7.89 0.06
CA SER A 89 7.07 -8.32 1.46
C SER A 89 7.04 -9.85 1.61
N TYR A 90 7.73 -10.37 2.62
CA TYR A 90 7.73 -11.79 2.96
C TYR A 90 6.31 -12.28 3.29
N ASN A 91 5.83 -13.32 2.60
CA ASN A 91 4.49 -13.91 2.73
C ASN A 91 3.31 -12.91 2.61
N GLY A 92 3.57 -11.67 2.20
CA GLY A 92 2.61 -10.57 2.30
C GLY A 92 2.33 -9.87 0.98
N PRO A 93 1.73 -8.67 1.03
CA PRO A 93 1.38 -7.89 -0.15
C PRO A 93 2.60 -7.26 -0.84
N TYR A 94 2.33 -6.56 -1.94
CA TYR A 94 3.23 -5.53 -2.43
C TYR A 94 2.97 -4.23 -1.67
N PHE A 95 4.02 -3.56 -1.20
CA PHE A 95 3.90 -2.18 -0.72
C PHE A 95 4.46 -1.24 -1.77
N LEU A 96 3.60 -0.40 -2.34
CA LEU A 96 3.98 0.67 -3.24
C LEU A 96 4.17 1.97 -2.46
N LYS A 97 5.16 2.75 -2.85
CA LYS A 97 5.36 4.14 -2.42
C LYS A 97 5.79 4.97 -3.64
N GLY A 98 5.21 6.14 -3.87
CA GLY A 98 5.48 6.94 -5.07
C GLY A 98 4.42 8.00 -5.39
N ASP A 99 4.34 8.42 -6.66
CA ASP A 99 3.21 9.18 -7.22
C ASP A 99 2.26 8.23 -7.96
N LEU A 100 1.43 7.52 -7.20
CA LEU A 100 0.65 6.38 -7.65
C LEU A 100 -0.66 6.81 -8.32
N ASP A 101 -0.98 6.15 -9.43
CA ASP A 101 -2.26 6.24 -10.14
C ASP A 101 -2.83 4.83 -10.33
N ILE A 102 -3.61 4.38 -9.34
CA ILE A 102 -4.18 3.04 -9.30
C ILE A 102 -5.56 3.06 -9.95
N GLU A 103 -5.71 2.40 -11.09
CA GLU A 103 -6.98 2.35 -11.82
C GLU A 103 -8.08 1.70 -10.97
N GLY A 104 -9.18 2.43 -10.78
CA GLY A 104 -10.33 1.99 -10.00
C GLY A 104 -10.23 2.23 -8.49
N ALA A 105 -9.16 2.88 -8.01
CA ALA A 105 -9.17 3.46 -6.67
C ALA A 105 -10.25 4.55 -6.56
N GLY A 106 -10.98 4.58 -5.45
CA GLY A 106 -12.02 5.60 -5.24
C GLY A 106 -11.41 6.98 -4.99
N ASP A 107 -12.08 8.04 -5.47
CA ASP A 107 -11.70 9.43 -5.18
C ASP A 107 -11.67 9.73 -3.66
N ASP A 108 -12.35 8.91 -2.87
CA ASP A 108 -12.42 8.97 -1.41
C ASP A 108 -11.29 8.19 -0.71
N MET A 109 -10.28 7.71 -1.44
CA MET A 109 -9.09 7.00 -0.93
C MET A 109 -7.79 7.81 -1.12
N PRO A 110 -7.68 9.05 -0.62
CA PRO A 110 -6.59 9.97 -1.00
C PRO A 110 -5.18 9.45 -0.68
N GLY A 111 -5.01 8.61 0.35
CA GLY A 111 -3.70 8.05 0.73
C GLY A 111 -3.10 7.11 -0.32
N VAL A 112 -3.93 6.50 -1.18
CA VAL A 112 -3.45 5.54 -2.21
C VAL A 112 -2.64 6.21 -3.31
N ARG A 113 -2.67 7.54 -3.39
CA ARG A 113 -1.77 8.33 -4.25
C ARG A 113 -0.32 8.19 -3.83
N TYR A 114 -0.04 8.06 -2.53
CA TYR A 114 1.32 8.11 -2.00
C TYR A 114 1.85 6.72 -1.68
N ARG A 115 0.97 5.84 -1.18
CA ARG A 115 1.33 4.51 -0.72
C ARG A 115 0.14 3.57 -0.70
N ALA A 116 0.38 2.31 -1.06
CA ALA A 116 -0.67 1.31 -1.13
C ALA A 116 -0.16 -0.10 -0.86
N ALA A 117 -1.00 -0.91 -0.20
CA ALA A 117 -0.77 -2.35 -0.04
C ALA A 117 -1.61 -3.12 -1.07
N LEU A 118 -0.96 -3.76 -2.05
CA LEU A 118 -1.64 -4.51 -3.11
C LEU A 118 -1.57 -6.02 -2.89
N CYS A 119 -2.69 -6.70 -3.17
CA CYS A 119 -2.82 -8.13 -3.03
C CYS A 119 -1.83 -8.87 -3.95
N ARG A 120 -1.09 -9.80 -3.34
CA ARG A 120 -0.12 -10.66 -4.02
C ARG A 120 -0.48 -12.14 -3.99
N CYS A 121 -1.31 -12.54 -3.03
CA CYS A 121 -1.70 -13.93 -2.78
C CYS A 121 -2.89 -14.40 -3.62
N GLY A 122 -3.63 -13.48 -4.26
CA GLY A 122 -4.81 -13.79 -5.08
C GLY A 122 -6.12 -13.97 -4.32
N LYS A 123 -6.14 -13.85 -2.99
CA LYS A 123 -7.32 -14.16 -2.17
C LYS A 123 -8.04 -12.98 -1.55
N SER A 124 -7.51 -11.76 -1.73
CA SER A 124 -8.17 -10.57 -1.23
C SER A 124 -9.61 -10.44 -1.72
N LYS A 125 -10.49 -9.97 -0.86
CA LYS A 125 -11.89 -9.60 -1.15
C LYS A 125 -12.03 -8.11 -1.45
N ASN A 126 -10.93 -7.35 -1.36
CA ASN A 126 -10.85 -5.94 -1.71
C ASN A 126 -9.81 -5.69 -2.83
N LYS A 127 -9.70 -6.62 -3.80
CA LYS A 127 -8.73 -6.48 -4.91
C LYS A 127 -8.93 -5.14 -5.65
N PRO A 128 -7.84 -4.46 -6.07
CA PRO A 128 -6.45 -4.92 -6.04
C PRO A 128 -5.74 -4.76 -4.69
N PHE A 129 -6.38 -4.17 -3.68
CA PHE A 129 -5.81 -3.95 -2.35
C PHE A 129 -5.70 -5.23 -1.53
N CYS A 130 -4.79 -5.24 -0.57
CA CYS A 130 -4.65 -6.31 0.41
C CYS A 130 -5.63 -6.12 1.57
N ASP A 131 -6.16 -7.24 2.07
CA ASP A 131 -7.13 -7.33 3.18
C ASP A 131 -6.76 -8.48 4.15
N ASN A 132 -5.47 -8.84 4.20
CA ASN A 132 -4.88 -9.91 5.02
C ASN A 132 -5.34 -11.34 4.73
N GLN A 133 -6.06 -11.62 3.64
CA GLN A 133 -6.36 -13.03 3.28
C GLN A 133 -5.11 -13.89 3.06
N HIS A 134 -3.95 -13.28 2.80
CA HIS A 134 -2.67 -13.98 2.71
C HIS A 134 -2.29 -14.72 4.01
N GLU A 135 -2.69 -14.21 5.19
CA GLU A 135 -2.50 -14.89 6.48
C GLU A 135 -3.42 -16.11 6.58
N ASN A 136 -4.71 -15.94 6.26
CA ASN A 136 -5.73 -16.98 6.35
C ASN A 136 -5.45 -18.19 5.46
N ILE A 137 -4.84 -17.95 4.29
CA ILE A 137 -4.47 -19.02 3.36
C ILE A 137 -3.00 -19.45 3.50
N SER A 138 -2.29 -18.92 4.49
CA SER A 138 -0.86 -19.16 4.71
C SER A 138 -0.09 -19.04 3.39
N PHE A 139 -0.16 -17.86 2.77
CA PHE A 139 0.56 -17.60 1.53
C PHE A 139 2.06 -17.70 1.78
N HIS A 140 2.74 -18.56 1.02
CA HIS A 140 4.19 -18.77 1.15
C HIS A 140 4.91 -18.18 -0.06
N ASP A 141 5.68 -17.13 0.20
CA ASP A 141 6.64 -16.58 -0.75
C ASP A 141 7.67 -15.71 -0.03
N PHE A 142 8.94 -16.01 -0.25
CA PHE A 142 10.05 -15.34 0.44
C PHE A 142 10.27 -13.87 0.04
N GLY A 143 9.60 -13.37 -0.99
CA GLY A 143 9.80 -12.03 -1.53
C GLY A 143 11.14 -11.86 -2.27
N ALA A 144 11.65 -12.96 -2.82
CA ALA A 144 12.82 -12.93 -3.69
C ALA A 144 12.47 -12.34 -5.06
N VAL A 145 13.44 -11.65 -5.66
CA VAL A 145 13.33 -11.08 -7.01
C VAL A 145 14.52 -11.61 -7.78
N GLY A 146 14.24 -12.53 -8.70
CA GLY A 146 15.26 -13.29 -9.44
C GLY A 146 15.75 -12.62 -10.72
N GLU A 147 15.02 -11.63 -11.23
CA GLU A 147 15.37 -10.92 -12.45
C GLU A 147 15.99 -9.56 -12.13
N GLN A 148 16.89 -9.14 -13.00
CA GLN A 148 17.37 -7.76 -13.06
C GLN A 148 16.57 -7.00 -14.11
N GLY A 149 16.42 -5.70 -13.88
CA GLY A 149 15.78 -4.82 -14.84
C GLY A 149 16.78 -3.86 -15.48
N THR A 150 16.26 -2.83 -16.14
CA THR A 150 17.06 -1.77 -16.75
C THR A 150 17.27 -0.66 -15.73
N ALA A 151 18.52 -0.23 -15.55
CA ALA A 151 18.83 0.90 -14.69
C ALA A 151 18.06 2.16 -15.13
N LEU A 152 17.58 2.92 -14.16
CA LEU A 152 16.83 4.15 -14.38
C LEU A 152 17.70 5.36 -14.06
N GLU A 153 17.72 6.34 -14.98
CA GLU A 153 18.30 7.66 -14.72
C GLU A 153 17.34 8.55 -13.92
N ILE A 154 16.03 8.31 -14.05
CA ILE A 154 14.96 9.01 -13.34
C ILE A 154 14.12 7.96 -12.61
N THR A 155 14.01 8.11 -11.29
CA THR A 155 13.31 7.18 -10.40
C THR A 155 11.95 7.70 -9.92
N SER A 156 11.66 8.98 -10.17
CA SER A 156 10.43 9.68 -9.81
C SER A 156 9.42 9.74 -10.96
N GLY A 157 8.27 10.37 -10.70
CA GLY A 157 7.21 10.60 -11.67
C GLY A 157 5.99 9.71 -11.44
N LYS A 158 4.94 9.94 -12.22
CA LYS A 158 3.68 9.21 -12.09
C LYS A 158 3.87 7.71 -12.37
N LEU A 159 3.32 6.86 -11.51
CA LEU A 159 3.31 5.40 -11.64
C LEU A 159 1.88 4.88 -11.82
N SER A 160 1.54 4.47 -13.03
CA SER A 160 0.24 3.87 -13.32
C SER A 160 0.21 2.40 -12.91
N VAL A 161 -0.86 2.01 -12.23
CA VAL A 161 -1.10 0.63 -11.77
C VAL A 161 -2.47 0.17 -12.26
N LYS A 162 -2.49 -0.79 -13.18
CA LYS A 162 -3.72 -1.36 -13.73
C LYS A 162 -3.86 -2.83 -13.36
N ALA A 163 -4.94 -3.19 -12.68
CA ALA A 163 -5.28 -4.59 -12.44
C ALA A 163 -6.06 -5.18 -13.62
N LEU A 164 -5.44 -6.05 -14.42
CA LEU A 164 -6.16 -6.72 -15.50
C LEU A 164 -7.18 -7.72 -14.94
N PRO A 165 -8.41 -7.80 -15.51
CA PRO A 165 -9.38 -8.83 -15.13
C PRO A 165 -8.76 -10.22 -15.19
N ASN A 166 -8.86 -10.98 -14.09
CA ASN A 166 -8.32 -12.34 -13.95
C ASN A 166 -6.82 -12.47 -14.30
N GLY A 167 -6.09 -11.34 -14.25
CA GLY A 167 -4.73 -11.22 -14.75
C GLY A 167 -3.79 -10.47 -13.80
N PRO A 168 -2.58 -10.12 -14.27
CA PRO A 168 -1.56 -9.45 -13.46
C PRO A 168 -1.91 -7.98 -13.14
N LEU A 169 -1.10 -7.36 -12.29
CA LEU A 169 -0.98 -5.91 -12.24
C LEU A 169 -0.03 -5.46 -13.36
N LEU A 170 -0.47 -4.57 -14.23
CA LEU A 170 0.41 -3.86 -15.14
C LEU A 170 0.89 -2.58 -14.46
N ILE A 171 2.20 -2.40 -14.46
CA ILE A 171 2.85 -1.19 -13.99
C ILE A 171 3.42 -0.46 -15.20
N ASP A 172 3.20 0.84 -15.26
CA ASP A 172 3.76 1.76 -16.25
C ASP A 172 4.28 3.02 -15.55
N GLY A 173 5.54 3.36 -15.79
CA GLY A 173 6.28 4.41 -15.09
C GLY A 173 7.54 3.87 -14.42
N ASN A 174 8.43 4.78 -14.05
CA ASN A 174 9.70 4.47 -13.39
C ASN A 174 9.43 3.71 -12.09
N LEU A 175 10.02 2.54 -11.89
CA LEU A 175 9.84 1.71 -10.70
C LEU A 175 11.15 1.03 -10.31
N SER A 176 11.45 1.05 -9.01
CA SER A 176 12.42 0.14 -8.38
C SER A 176 11.72 -0.89 -7.49
N ILE A 177 12.04 -2.17 -7.70
CA ILE A 177 11.51 -3.28 -6.88
C ILE A 177 12.55 -3.67 -5.84
N LEU A 178 12.13 -3.60 -4.59
CA LEU A 178 12.87 -4.07 -3.42
C LEU A 178 12.42 -5.49 -3.07
N SER A 179 13.39 -6.38 -2.89
CA SER A 179 13.12 -7.70 -2.30
C SER A 179 12.75 -7.57 -0.82
N SER A 180 12.26 -8.66 -0.21
CA SER A 180 11.87 -8.68 1.21
C SER A 180 12.98 -8.28 2.19
N SER A 181 14.26 -8.38 1.79
CA SER A 181 15.39 -7.90 2.60
C SER A 181 15.66 -6.40 2.47
N GLY A 182 14.85 -5.66 1.71
CA GLY A 182 15.05 -4.24 1.38
C GLY A 182 16.07 -3.99 0.27
N ARG A 183 16.72 -5.04 -0.27
CA ARG A 183 17.69 -4.88 -1.37
C ARG A 183 16.96 -4.50 -2.65
N SER A 184 17.39 -3.40 -3.29
CA SER A 184 17.01 -3.07 -4.67
C SER A 184 17.47 -4.18 -5.62
N ALA A 185 16.51 -4.81 -6.28
CA ALA A 185 16.74 -6.04 -7.03
C ALA A 185 16.41 -5.89 -8.52
N TRP A 186 15.49 -4.99 -8.87
CA TRP A 186 15.07 -4.73 -10.23
C TRP A 186 14.66 -3.27 -10.40
N SER A 187 14.88 -2.70 -11.58
CA SER A 187 14.40 -1.37 -11.96
C SER A 187 13.88 -1.37 -13.39
N GLY A 188 12.95 -0.48 -13.74
CA GLY A 188 12.45 -0.37 -15.11
C GLY A 188 11.19 0.48 -15.21
N THR A 189 10.68 0.63 -16.43
CA THR A 189 9.52 1.49 -16.70
C THR A 189 8.21 0.72 -16.87
N ASN A 190 8.29 -0.61 -17.02
CA ASN A 190 7.13 -1.45 -17.26
C ASN A 190 7.33 -2.81 -16.60
N ALA A 191 6.30 -3.29 -15.90
CA ALA A 191 6.31 -4.63 -15.31
C ALA A 191 4.91 -5.24 -15.30
N ALA A 192 4.83 -6.55 -15.49
CA ALA A 192 3.61 -7.32 -15.22
C ALA A 192 3.82 -8.13 -13.93
N LEU A 193 3.17 -7.73 -12.85
CA LEU A 193 3.34 -8.35 -11.53
C LEU A 193 2.26 -9.39 -11.26
N CYS A 194 2.69 -10.54 -10.73
CA CYS A 194 1.79 -11.59 -10.30
C CYS A 194 0.99 -11.13 -9.09
N ARG A 195 -0.34 -11.18 -9.20
CA ARG A 195 -1.26 -11.01 -8.07
C ARG A 195 -2.14 -12.22 -7.79
N CYS A 196 -1.97 -13.31 -8.54
CA CYS A 196 -2.75 -14.55 -8.36
C CYS A 196 -2.13 -15.52 -7.34
N GLY A 197 -0.91 -15.24 -6.84
CA GLY A 197 -0.17 -16.11 -5.93
C GLY A 197 0.50 -17.33 -6.57
N ALA A 198 0.24 -17.64 -7.85
CA ALA A 198 0.64 -18.90 -8.46
C ALA A 198 1.88 -18.84 -9.38
N SER A 199 2.39 -17.65 -9.71
CA SER A 199 3.57 -17.53 -10.59
C SER A 199 4.76 -18.30 -10.04
N LYS A 200 5.50 -18.98 -10.92
CA LYS A 200 6.78 -19.63 -10.63
C LYS A 200 7.95 -18.67 -10.76
N ASN A 201 7.69 -17.47 -11.29
CA ASN A 201 8.66 -16.41 -11.51
C ASN A 201 8.28 -15.13 -10.73
N LYS A 202 7.85 -15.28 -9.47
CA LYS A 202 7.48 -14.13 -8.63
C LYS A 202 8.67 -13.18 -8.46
N PRO A 203 8.42 -11.86 -8.39
CA PRO A 203 7.12 -11.19 -8.35
C PRO A 203 6.43 -11.03 -9.71
N PHE A 204 7.07 -11.44 -10.81
CA PHE A 204 6.56 -11.25 -12.17
C PHE A 204 5.48 -12.27 -12.54
N CYS A 205 4.65 -11.88 -13.50
CA CYS A 205 3.62 -12.75 -14.07
C CYS A 205 4.22 -13.65 -15.14
N ASP A 206 4.00 -14.96 -15.01
CA ASP A 206 4.42 -15.99 -15.97
C ASP A 206 3.22 -16.62 -16.73
N GLY A 207 2.02 -16.07 -16.57
CA GLY A 207 0.79 -16.61 -17.15
C GLY A 207 0.05 -17.63 -16.27
N SER A 208 0.59 -18.02 -15.11
CA SER A 208 -0.03 -19.02 -14.22
C SER A 208 -1.45 -18.69 -13.77
N HIS A 209 -1.86 -17.41 -13.80
CA HIS A 209 -3.23 -16.98 -13.51
C HIS A 209 -4.29 -17.67 -14.39
N LYS A 210 -3.95 -18.04 -15.64
CA LYS A 210 -4.84 -18.81 -16.51
C LYS A 210 -4.99 -20.25 -16.01
N THR A 211 -3.89 -20.89 -15.64
CA THR A 211 -3.85 -22.28 -15.18
C THR A 211 -4.59 -22.46 -13.86
N VAL A 212 -4.48 -21.50 -12.94
CA VAL A 212 -5.17 -21.56 -11.65
C VAL A 212 -6.58 -20.98 -11.66
N ASN A 213 -7.09 -20.61 -12.85
CA ASN A 213 -8.39 -19.95 -13.02
C ASN A 213 -8.57 -18.80 -12.03
N PHE A 214 -7.57 -17.90 -11.97
CA PHE A 214 -7.59 -16.79 -11.03
C PHE A 214 -8.83 -15.93 -11.28
N ASP A 215 -9.67 -15.80 -10.26
CA ASP A 215 -10.83 -14.93 -10.25
C ASP A 215 -10.50 -13.64 -9.50
N SER A 216 -10.57 -12.52 -10.20
CA SER A 216 -10.34 -11.22 -9.62
C SER A 216 -11.61 -10.45 -9.29
N SER A 217 -12.79 -11.04 -9.45
CA SER A 217 -14.02 -10.44 -8.94
C SER A 217 -14.00 -10.38 -7.41
N ASN A 218 -14.69 -9.38 -6.86
CA ASN A 218 -14.94 -9.19 -5.44
C ASN A 218 -16.45 -9.06 -5.23
#